data_AF-A0A968K8Y5-F1
#
_entry.id   AF-A0A968K8Y5-F1
#
_cell.length_a   1.000
_cell.length_b   1.000
_cell.length_c   1.000
_cell.angle_alpha   90.00
_cell.angle_beta   90.00
_cell.angle_gamma   90.00
#
_symmetry.space_group_name_H-M   'P 1'
#
loop_
_entity.id
_entity.type
_entity.pdbx_description
1 polymer ?
#
loop_
_entity_poly.entity_id
_entity_poly.type
_entity_poly.pdbx_seq_one_letter_code
_entity_poly.pdbx_strand_id
1 'polypeptide(L)'
;VVLISTILGRFIGYIIRALIARNFGPEVYGFISTSQSLFTALASISLLGFTASLPRQISFHLSKDASGKIKSIIFSGYFISSVVAIIFGLLLVIFSSQVADKV
;
A
#
# COMPACT_ATOMS: atom_id res chain seq x y z
N VAL A 1 -19.33 3.24 -5.43
CA VAL A 1 -18.37 2.12 -5.53
C VAL A 1 -17.38 2.09 -4.36
N VAL A 2 -16.65 3.17 -4.07
CA VAL A 2 -15.59 3.22 -3.03
C VAL A 2 -16.06 2.77 -1.63
N LEU A 3 -17.26 3.16 -1.20
CA LEU A 3 -17.79 2.80 0.12
C LEU A 3 -18.08 1.29 0.24
N ILE A 4 -18.73 0.72 -0.76
CA ILE A 4 -19.06 -0.71 -0.82
C ILE A 4 -17.79 -1.55 -0.88
N SER A 5 -16.81 -1.16 -1.70
CA SER A 5 -15.53 -1.87 -1.78
C SER A 5 -14.74 -1.78 -0.48
N THR A 6 -14.80 -0.65 0.23
CA THR A 6 -14.14 -0.50 1.54
C THR A 6 -14.79 -1.39 2.60
N ILE A 7 -16.12 -1.42 2.67
CA ILE A 7 -16.85 -2.28 3.62
C ILE A 7 -16.55 -3.74 3.34
N LEU A 8 -16.64 -4.18 2.09
CA LEU A 8 -16.32 -5.56 1.69
C LEU A 8 -14.88 -5.92 2.01
N GLY A 9 -13.92 -5.05 1.69
CA GLY A 9 -12.50 -5.28 1.98
C GLY A 9 -12.24 -5.43 3.48
N ARG A 10 -12.86 -4.59 4.32
CA ARG A 10 -12.75 -4.69 5.78
C ARG A 10 -13.39 -5.98 6.31
N PHE A 11 -14.55 -6.35 5.81
CA PHE A 11 -15.27 -7.56 6.22
C PHE A 11 -14.49 -8.83 5.87
N ILE A 12 -13.97 -8.91 4.64
CA ILE A 12 -13.12 -10.02 4.18
C ILE A 12 -11.84 -10.09 5.03
N GLY A 13 -11.19 -8.94 5.29
CA GLY A 13 -10.00 -8.88 6.14
C GLY A 13 -10.27 -9.40 7.55
N TYR A 14 -11.45 -9.14 8.12
CA TYR A 14 -11.85 -9.68 9.42
C TYR A 14 -12.02 -11.20 9.38
N ILE A 15 -12.70 -11.74 8.36
CA ILE A 15 -12.89 -13.19 8.20
C ILE A 15 -11.55 -13.90 8.05
N ILE A 16 -10.64 -13.37 7.23
CA ILE A 16 -9.29 -13.94 7.04
C ILE A 16 -8.54 -14.02 8.37
N ARG A 17 -8.58 -12.94 9.17
CA ARG A 17 -7.96 -12.90 10.50
C ARG A 17 -8.54 -13.95 11.45
N ALA A 18 -9.86 -14.10 11.47
CA ALA A 18 -10.53 -15.10 12.30
C ALA A 18 -10.19 -16.55 11.87
N LEU A 19 -10.13 -16.81 10.56
CA LEU A 19 -9.74 -18.13 10.03
C LEU A 19 -8.29 -18.47 10.35
N ILE A 20 -7.38 -17.50 10.24
CA ILE A 20 -5.96 -17.68 10.56
C ILE A 20 -5.79 -18.01 12.05
N ALA A 21 -6.37 -17.19 12.94
CA ALA A 21 -6.25 -17.42 14.39
C ALA A 21 -6.84 -18.76 14.82
N ARG A 22 -7.93 -19.20 14.17
CA ARG A 22 -8.58 -20.49 14.44
C ARG A 22 -7.76 -21.68 13.95
N ASN A 23 -7.16 -21.60 12.76
CA ASN A 23 -6.51 -22.76 12.13
C ASN A 23 -5.02 -22.87 12.44
N PHE A 24 -4.34 -21.75 12.67
CA PHE A 24 -2.89 -21.68 12.85
C PHE A 24 -2.47 -21.21 14.26
N GLY A 25 -3.43 -20.85 15.10
CA GLY A 25 -3.18 -20.40 16.47
C GLY A 25 -2.71 -18.95 16.59
N PRO A 26 -2.51 -18.48 17.84
CA PRO A 26 -2.23 -17.08 18.13
C PRO A 26 -0.82 -16.61 17.73
N GLU A 27 0.17 -17.51 17.71
CA GLU A 27 1.56 -17.18 17.33
C GLU A 27 1.67 -16.77 15.85
N VAL A 28 1.13 -17.59 14.95
CA VAL A 28 1.10 -17.30 13.50
C VAL A 28 0.29 -16.04 13.21
N TYR A 29 -0.79 -15.81 13.96
CA TYR A 29 -1.57 -14.58 13.85
C TYR A 29 -0.75 -13.34 14.23
N GLY A 30 0.04 -13.40 15.30
CA GLY A 30 0.95 -12.34 15.72
C GLY A 30 1.94 -11.96 14.61
N PHE A 31 2.60 -12.96 14.02
CA PHE A 31 3.54 -12.75 12.93
C PHE A 31 2.92 -12.07 11.71
N ILE A 32 1.73 -12.54 11.29
CA ILE A 32 1.00 -11.96 10.15
C ILE A 32 0.53 -10.54 10.45
N SER A 33 0.04 -10.26 11.66
CA SER A 33 -0.42 -8.92 12.07
C SER A 33 0.72 -7.90 12.08
N THR A 34 1.88 -8.28 12.60
CA THR A 34 3.09 -7.45 12.61
C THR A 34 3.59 -7.20 11.19
N SER A 35 3.69 -8.25 10.38
CA SER A 35 4.07 -8.15 8.96
C SER A 35 3.13 -7.24 8.18
N GLN A 36 1.81 -7.38 8.37
CA GLN A 36 0.80 -6.56 7.71
C GLN A 36 0.91 -5.09 8.13
N SER A 37 1.17 -4.83 9.42
CA SER A 37 1.34 -3.46 9.94
C SER A 37 2.56 -2.79 9.32
N LEU A 38 3.70 -3.48 9.30
CA LEU A 38 4.94 -2.98 8.72
C LEU A 38 4.79 -2.73 7.21
N PHE A 39 4.19 -3.69 6.49
CA PHE A 39 3.90 -3.55 5.06
C PHE A 39 3.01 -2.34 4.78
N THR A 40 1.94 -2.16 5.57
CA THR A 40 1.00 -1.03 5.39
C THR A 40 1.69 0.32 5.64
N ALA A 41 2.56 0.40 6.65
CA ALA A 41 3.33 1.61 6.94
C ALA A 41 4.27 1.96 5.80
N LEU A 42 5.07 1.01 5.32
CA LEU A 42 6.00 1.22 4.22
C LEU A 42 5.30 1.52 2.90
N ALA A 43 4.19 0.85 2.60
CA ALA A 43 3.37 1.14 1.42
C ALA A 43 2.78 2.56 1.45
N SER A 44 2.43 3.07 2.63
CA SER A 44 1.96 4.44 2.79
C SER A 44 3.09 5.45 2.50
N ILE A 45 4.31 5.15 2.94
CA ILE A 45 5.50 5.97 2.69
C ILE A 45 5.90 5.91 1.20
N SER A 46 5.80 4.74 0.56
CA SER A 46 6.20 4.56 -0.84
C SER A 46 5.34 5.35 -1.82
N LEU A 47 4.13 5.73 -1.43
CA LEU A 47 3.25 6.59 -2.22
C LEU A 47 3.70 8.06 -2.23
N LEU A 48 4.65 8.48 -1.38
CA LEU A 48 5.21 9.85 -1.34
C LEU A 48 4.17 10.98 -1.31
N GLY A 49 2.97 10.74 -0.77
CA GLY A 49 1.87 11.72 -0.76
C GLY A 49 1.22 11.97 -2.12
N PHE A 50 1.52 11.15 -3.14
CA PHE A 50 0.91 11.24 -4.48
C PHE A 50 -0.60 11.03 -4.48
N THR A 51 -1.15 10.39 -3.46
CA THR A 51 -2.60 10.26 -3.24
C THR A 51 -3.31 11.62 -3.14
N ALA A 52 -2.61 12.67 -2.67
CA ALA A 52 -3.15 14.03 -2.60
C ALA A 52 -2.64 14.94 -3.74
N SER A 53 -1.37 14.81 -4.14
CA SER A 53 -0.76 15.72 -5.10
C SER A 53 -1.12 15.43 -6.56
N LEU A 54 -1.24 14.16 -6.96
CA LEU A 54 -1.59 13.80 -8.34
C LEU A 54 -3.00 14.25 -8.73
N PRO A 55 -4.08 13.98 -7.94
CA PRO A 55 -5.40 14.48 -8.28
C PRO A 55 -5.43 16.00 -8.41
N ARG A 56 -4.74 16.72 -7.51
CA ARG A 56 -4.64 18.18 -7.58
C ARG A 56 -3.97 18.66 -8.87
N GLN A 57 -2.85 18.07 -9.26
CA GLN A 57 -2.17 18.44 -10.51
C GLN A 57 -3.00 18.08 -11.74
N ILE A 58 -3.66 16.91 -11.73
CA ILE A 58 -4.53 16.47 -12.82
C ILE A 58 -5.69 17.44 -12.99
N SER A 59 -6.39 17.83 -11.92
CA SER A 59 -7.48 18.81 -11.98
C SER A 59 -7.01 20.17 -12.51
N PHE A 60 -5.82 20.63 -12.12
CA PHE A 60 -5.25 21.90 -12.61
C PHE A 60 -4.90 21.87 -14.11
N HIS A 61 -4.44 20.74 -14.62
CA HIS A 61 -4.10 20.59 -16.04
C HIS A 61 -5.30 20.23 -16.92
N LEU A 62 -6.34 19.61 -16.33
CA LEU A 62 -7.61 19.34 -16.98
C LEU A 62 -8.33 20.65 -17.34
N SER A 63 -8.29 21.66 -16.46
CA SER A 63 -8.90 22.97 -16.73
C SER A 63 -8.19 23.79 -17.82
N LYS A 64 -7.11 23.27 -18.42
CA LYS A 64 -6.31 23.93 -19.46
C LYS A 64 -6.25 23.14 -20.78
N ASP A 65 -7.11 22.13 -20.95
CA ASP A 65 -7.14 21.20 -22.10
C ASP A 65 -5.78 20.57 -22.45
N ALA A 66 -4.88 20.47 -21.47
CA ALA A 66 -3.53 19.94 -21.65
C ALA A 66 -3.48 18.41 -21.46
N SER A 67 -4.30 17.67 -22.22
CA SER A 67 -4.47 16.21 -22.10
C SER A 67 -3.15 15.42 -22.18
N GLY A 68 -2.20 15.86 -23.01
CA GLY A 68 -0.87 15.26 -23.11
C GLY A 68 -0.05 15.35 -21.81
N LYS A 69 -0.18 16.45 -21.06
CA LYS A 69 0.54 16.63 -19.78
C LYS A 69 -0.03 15.76 -18.67
N ILE A 70 -1.34 15.53 -18.68
CA ILE A 70 -2.02 14.66 -17.69
C ILE A 70 -1.47 13.24 -17.77
N LYS A 71 -1.34 12.68 -18.98
CA LYS A 71 -0.79 11.33 -19.19
C LYS A 71 0.65 11.21 -18.67
N SER A 72 1.47 12.24 -18.92
CA SER A 72 2.85 12.30 -18.44
C SER A 72 2.94 12.37 -16.91
N ILE A 73 2.07 13.16 -16.27
CA ILE A 73 2.02 13.27 -14.80
C ILE A 73 1.62 11.95 -14.15
N ILE A 74 0.60 11.27 -14.68
CA ILE A 74 0.16 9.96 -14.19
C ILE A 74 1.28 8.92 -14.36
N PHE A 75 1.90 8.87 -15.54
CA PHE A 75 2.98 7.92 -15.83
C PHE A 75 4.20 8.16 -14.92
N SER A 76 4.60 9.42 -14.74
CA SER A 76 5.72 9.78 -13.87
C SER A 76 5.44 9.45 -12.41
N GLY A 77 4.24 9.76 -11.92
CA GLY A 77 3.82 9.41 -10.57
C GLY A 77 3.85 7.90 -10.33
N TYR A 78 3.30 7.12 -11.26
CA TYR A 78 3.33 5.66 -11.20
C TYR A 78 4.75 5.09 -11.25
N PHE A 79 5.60 5.62 -12.14
CA PHE A 79 6.99 5.16 -12.27
C PHE A 79 7.77 5.42 -10.98
N ILE A 80 7.71 6.64 -10.44
CA ILE A 80 8.40 7.01 -9.20
C ILE A 80 7.88 6.18 -8.03
N SER A 81 6.56 6.05 -7.85
CA SER A 81 6.00 5.26 -6.76
C SER A 81 6.38 3.79 -6.86
N SER A 82 6.46 3.25 -8.08
CA SER A 82 6.87 1.85 -8.30
C SER A 82 8.33 1.64 -7.96
N VAL A 83 9.22 2.55 -8.36
CA VAL A 83 10.65 2.48 -8.00
C VAL A 83 10.82 2.54 -6.49
N VAL A 84 10.14 3.46 -5.79
CA VAL A 84 10.23 3.57 -4.33
C VAL A 84 9.62 2.36 -3.63
N ALA A 85 8.51 1.82 -4.14
CA ALA A 85 7.91 0.60 -3.61
C ALA A 85 8.86 -0.61 -3.77
N ILE A 86 9.55 -0.74 -4.90
CA ILE A 86 10.56 -1.78 -5.13
C ILE A 86 11.72 -1.62 -4.14
N ILE A 87 12.21 -0.39 -3.92
CA ILE A 87 13.28 -0.12 -2.96
C ILE A 87 12.85 -0.54 -1.54
N PHE A 88 11.67 -0.12 -1.07
CA PHE A 88 11.19 -0.52 0.25
C PHE A 88 10.88 -2.01 0.35
N GLY A 89 10.40 -2.63 -0.73
CA GLY A 89 10.19 -4.07 -0.80
C GLY A 89 11.50 -4.85 -0.68
N LEU A 90 12.55 -4.43 -1.40
CA LEU A 90 13.88 -5.02 -1.29
C LEU A 90 14.48 -4.82 0.10
N LEU A 91 14.33 -3.64 0.69
CA LEU A 91 14.74 -3.39 2.06
C LEU A 91 14.02 -4.35 3.02
N LEU A 92 12.71 -4.53 2.88
CA LEU A 92 11.95 -5.48 3.70
C LEU A 92 12.49 -6.90 3.61
N VAL A 93 12.85 -7.35 2.40
CA VAL A 93 13.40 -8.70 2.18
C VAL A 93 14.78 -8.84 2.82
N ILE A 94 15.66 -7.85 2.66
CA ILE A 94 17.01 -7.87 3.23
C ILE A 94 16.95 -7.83 4.77
N PHE A 95 16.07 -7.01 5.33
CA PHE A 95 15.90 -6.85 6.78
C PHE A 95 14.95 -7.88 7.41
N SER A 96 14.40 -8.81 6.62
CA SER A 96 13.39 -9.77 7.07
C SER A 96 13.86 -10.64 8.24
N SER A 97 15.14 -11.05 8.26
CA SER A 97 15.73 -11.83 9.34
C SER A 97 15.72 -11.07 10.67
N GLN A 98 16.05 -9.78 10.66
CA GLN A 98 16.08 -8.94 11.86
C GLN A 98 14.67 -8.67 12.41
N VAL A 99 13.67 -8.65 11.53
CA VAL A 99 12.27 -8.52 11.92
C VAL A 99 11.75 -9.85 12.48
N ALA A 100 12.18 -10.98 11.93
CA ALA A 100 11.78 -12.31 12.40
C ALA A 100 12.38 -12.66 13.77
N ASP A 101 13.63 -12.29 14.04
CA ASP A 101 14.32 -12.63 15.30
C ASP A 101 13.81 -11.83 16.52
N LYS A 102 13.02 -10.77 16.31
CA LYS A 102 12.51 -9.88 17.36
C LYS A 102 11.00 -9.98 17.61
N VAL A 103 10.32 -10.90 16.92
CA VAL A 103 8.89 -11.19 17.05
C VAL A 103 8.71 -12.54 17.71
#